data_AF-A0A6H0Y2P3-F1
#
_entry.id   AF-A0A6H0Y2P3-F1
#
_cell.length_a   1.000
_cell.length_b   1.000
_cell.length_c   1.000
_cell.angle_alpha   90.00
_cell.angle_beta   90.00
_cell.angle_gamma   90.00
#
_symmetry.space_group_name_H-M   'P 1'
#
loop_
_entity.id
_entity.type
_entity.pdbx_description
1 polymer ?
#
loop_
_entity_poly.entity_id
_entity_poly.type
_entity_poly.pdbx_seq_one_letter_code
_entity_poly.pdbx_strand_id
1 'polypeptide(L)'
;MRKLLLTQSQVAVAITTIIVTTCTFFLFLAGYELQQHTVRDIHQTIRPRIPDAPAGQVEASFEVLPSRLFGDSAGRIAHQKYLRAEHAAGSVNWQKLAHVQLVHSHHDVCNAIMIFGNLASMKSPARRILLFPQAWALEKAETPGDSGDPWLETSIRLMRLAARRYDVELRAILPTLERTEQRSALYSLSSLVKLTDLDRVMNIELPGVILDASRFDAMLAFTESVPFAVLQDTTEDDGVHADDVFLIEPDQDRYQDLHQRIQETPGYNDSMFVGMFKDPLLLSAQNQGNVMVRSVGELHSIENDREDFNQTEFLVNAAYMRFSDTKLPGPEWDVPYEQRREARPMNPDADWLWTELYGQFAQKRSEICGLDLEPWRAL
;
A
#
# COMPACT_ATOMS: atom_id res chain seq x y z
N MET A 1 37.18 -9.67 -70.37
CA MET A 1 35.72 -9.59 -70.13
C MET A 1 35.16 -11.00 -70.00
N ARG A 2 34.99 -11.52 -68.77
CA ARG A 2 34.37 -12.84 -68.54
C ARG A 2 32.84 -12.66 -68.55
N LYS A 3 32.17 -13.20 -69.58
CA LYS A 3 30.72 -13.31 -69.63
C LYS A 3 30.31 -14.55 -68.83
N LEU A 4 29.65 -14.35 -67.69
CA LEU A 4 29.04 -15.44 -66.93
C LEU A 4 27.80 -15.91 -67.70
N LEU A 5 27.83 -17.13 -68.22
CA LEU A 5 26.66 -17.78 -68.83
C LEU A 5 25.84 -18.41 -67.70
N LEU A 6 24.85 -17.67 -67.20
CA LEU A 6 23.88 -18.18 -66.22
C LEU A 6 22.96 -19.20 -66.90
N THR A 7 22.81 -20.37 -66.30
CA THR A 7 21.85 -21.38 -66.78
C THR A 7 20.42 -20.93 -66.50
N GLN A 8 19.47 -21.31 -67.35
CA GLN A 8 18.05 -20.94 -67.22
C GLN A 8 17.48 -21.23 -65.81
N SER A 9 17.93 -22.32 -65.17
CA SER A 9 17.59 -22.68 -63.79
C SER A 9 18.12 -21.70 -62.74
N GLN A 10 19.32 -21.15 -62.91
CA GLN A 10 19.90 -20.17 -61.99
C GLN A 10 19.16 -18.84 -62.06
N VAL A 11 18.75 -18.45 -63.28
CA VAL A 11 17.93 -17.25 -63.48
C VAL A 11 16.54 -17.43 -62.85
N ALA A 12 15.90 -18.59 -63.03
CA ALA A 12 14.62 -18.88 -62.42
C ALA A 12 14.67 -18.85 -60.88
N VAL A 13 15.69 -19.49 -60.27
CA VAL A 13 15.87 -19.47 -58.81
C VAL A 13 16.18 -18.07 -58.30
N ALA A 14 17.04 -17.31 -58.98
CA ALA A 14 17.34 -15.94 -58.58
C ALA A 14 16.08 -15.05 -58.61
N ILE A 15 15.24 -15.18 -59.64
CA ILE A 15 13.99 -14.42 -59.75
C ILE A 15 13.01 -14.82 -58.64
N THR A 16 12.82 -16.11 -58.36
CA THR A 16 11.89 -16.53 -57.30
C THR A 16 12.38 -16.13 -55.92
N THR A 17 13.68 -16.21 -55.64
CA THR A 17 14.25 -15.71 -54.38
C THR A 17 14.04 -14.21 -54.25
N ILE A 18 14.28 -13.42 -55.30
CA ILE A 18 14.05 -11.97 -55.26
C ILE A 18 12.57 -11.66 -54.96
N ILE A 19 11.63 -12.34 -55.63
CA ILE A 19 10.20 -12.13 -55.40
C ILE A 19 9.81 -12.47 -53.97
N VAL A 20 10.22 -13.63 -53.45
CA VAL A 20 9.90 -14.05 -52.08
C VAL A 20 10.49 -13.05 -51.08
N THR A 21 11.76 -12.69 -51.21
CA THR A 21 12.42 -11.75 -50.30
C THR A 21 11.74 -10.38 -50.31
N THR A 22 11.34 -9.90 -51.50
CA THR A 22 10.65 -8.62 -51.67
C THR A 22 9.26 -8.65 -51.03
N CYS A 23 8.48 -9.71 -51.27
CA CYS A 23 7.17 -9.88 -50.64
C CYS A 23 7.27 -9.98 -49.11
N THR A 24 8.21 -10.75 -48.58
CA THR A 24 8.42 -10.85 -47.13
C THR A 24 8.83 -9.51 -46.51
N PHE A 25 9.67 -8.74 -47.21
CA PHE A 25 10.07 -7.40 -46.76
C PHE A 25 8.88 -6.42 -46.70
N PHE A 26 8.01 -6.42 -47.71
CA PHE A 26 6.81 -5.59 -47.69
C PHE A 26 5.80 -6.00 -46.61
N LEU A 27 5.63 -7.31 -46.37
CA LEU A 27 4.80 -7.79 -45.26
C LEU A 27 5.36 -7.35 -43.90
N PHE A 28 6.68 -7.37 -43.74
CA PHE A 28 7.33 -6.88 -42.53
C PHE A 28 7.12 -5.38 -42.33
N LEU A 29 7.30 -4.56 -43.38
CA LEU A 29 7.05 -3.11 -43.31
C LEU A 29 5.58 -2.78 -42.99
N ALA A 30 4.63 -3.52 -43.56
CA ALA A 30 3.21 -3.34 -43.26
C ALA A 30 2.90 -3.64 -41.78
N GLY A 31 3.49 -4.72 -41.23
CA GLY A 31 3.36 -5.04 -39.81
C GLY A 31 4.02 -3.99 -38.91
N TYR A 32 5.17 -3.46 -39.31
CA TYR A 32 5.91 -2.43 -38.57
C TYR A 32 5.14 -1.11 -38.48
N GLU A 33 4.60 -0.62 -39.58
CA GLU A 33 3.78 0.60 -39.60
C GLU A 33 2.52 0.44 -38.73
N LEU A 34 1.85 -0.72 -38.80
CA LEU A 34 0.68 -0.98 -37.97
C LEU A 34 1.02 -0.93 -36.47
N GLN A 35 2.14 -1.55 -36.06
CA GLN A 35 2.61 -1.51 -34.67
C GLN A 35 3.00 -0.08 -34.22
N GLN A 36 3.62 0.70 -35.09
CA GLN A 36 3.94 2.11 -34.82
C GLN A 36 2.67 2.95 -34.60
N HIS A 37 1.64 2.72 -35.40
CA HIS A 37 0.35 3.39 -35.25
C HIS A 37 -0.32 3.03 -33.93
N THR A 38 -0.36 1.75 -33.56
CA THR A 38 -0.94 1.30 -32.28
C THR A 38 -0.20 1.88 -31.08
N VAL A 39 1.14 1.90 -31.11
CA VAL A 39 1.94 2.47 -30.01
C VAL A 39 1.73 3.98 -29.89
N ARG A 40 1.66 4.71 -31.01
CA ARG A 40 1.37 6.16 -31.01
C ARG A 40 -0.02 6.46 -30.48
N ASP A 41 -1.03 5.68 -30.88
CA ASP A 41 -2.42 5.88 -30.49
C ASP A 41 -2.62 5.59 -28.99
N ILE A 42 -1.96 4.55 -28.47
CA ILE A 42 -1.90 4.27 -27.04
C ILE A 42 -1.17 5.40 -26.29
N HIS A 43 -0.04 5.89 -26.81
CA HIS A 43 0.67 7.02 -26.19
C HIS A 43 -0.15 8.32 -26.19
N GLN A 44 -0.98 8.57 -27.21
CA GLN A 44 -1.88 9.72 -27.26
C GLN A 44 -3.07 9.56 -26.31
N THR A 45 -3.53 8.33 -26.11
CA THR A 45 -4.63 8.01 -25.18
C THR A 45 -4.18 8.01 -23.71
N ILE A 46 -2.95 7.57 -23.44
CA ILE A 46 -2.36 7.51 -22.08
C ILE A 46 -1.78 8.87 -21.66
N ARG A 47 -1.57 9.82 -22.58
CA ARG A 47 -1.24 11.19 -22.16
C ARG A 47 -2.39 11.70 -21.30
N PRO A 48 -2.17 12.01 -20.01
CA PRO A 48 -3.24 12.51 -19.16
C PRO A 48 -3.74 13.82 -19.78
N ARG A 49 -4.96 13.79 -20.31
CA ARG A 49 -5.73 15.00 -20.57
C ARG A 49 -5.95 15.60 -19.19
N ILE A 50 -5.13 16.58 -18.81
CA ILE A 50 -5.47 17.48 -17.72
C ILE A 50 -6.69 18.24 -18.24
N PRO A 51 -7.90 18.01 -17.69
CA PRO A 51 -9.05 18.81 -18.08
C PRO A 51 -8.76 20.24 -17.65
N ASP A 52 -9.00 21.22 -18.53
CA ASP A 52 -9.07 22.61 -18.10
C ASP A 52 -10.06 22.69 -16.93
N ALA A 53 -9.60 23.22 -15.80
CA ALA A 53 -10.39 23.27 -14.58
C ALA A 53 -11.77 23.89 -14.89
N PRO A 54 -12.89 23.20 -14.58
CA PRO A 54 -14.20 23.79 -14.78
C PRO A 54 -14.28 25.10 -13.99
N ALA A 55 -14.72 26.16 -14.67
CA ALA A 55 -14.93 27.44 -14.03
C ALA A 55 -16.01 27.28 -12.95
N GLY A 56 -15.60 27.41 -11.69
CA GLY A 56 -16.46 27.57 -10.53
C GLY A 56 -17.42 26.40 -10.29
N GLN A 57 -16.97 25.39 -9.56
CA GLN A 57 -17.89 24.52 -8.83
C GLN A 57 -17.86 24.88 -7.35
N VAL A 58 -19.08 25.12 -6.87
CA VAL A 58 -19.52 25.44 -5.52
C VAL A 58 -18.71 24.65 -4.49
N GLU A 59 -18.13 25.37 -3.52
CA GLU A 59 -17.61 24.79 -2.28
C GLU A 59 -18.76 24.00 -1.64
N ALA A 60 -18.78 22.68 -1.86
CA ALA A 60 -19.62 21.79 -1.08
C ALA A 60 -19.12 21.90 0.36
N SER A 61 -19.96 22.46 1.23
CA SER A 61 -19.73 22.45 2.68
C SER A 61 -19.83 21.02 3.15
N PHE A 62 -18.70 20.35 3.30
CA PHE A 62 -18.63 19.05 3.98
C PHE A 62 -18.77 19.30 5.48
N GLU A 63 -19.74 18.65 6.13
CA GLU A 63 -19.84 18.67 7.59
C GLU A 63 -18.65 17.92 8.17
N VAL A 64 -17.76 18.70 8.77
CA VAL A 64 -16.57 18.22 9.47
C VAL A 64 -17.00 17.75 10.86
N LEU A 65 -16.85 16.46 11.15
CA LEU A 65 -16.93 15.93 12.51
C LEU A 65 -15.52 15.69 13.08
N PRO A 66 -15.34 15.90 14.40
CA PRO A 66 -14.07 15.61 15.07
C PRO A 66 -13.80 14.11 15.06
N SER A 67 -12.52 13.72 15.02
CA SER A 67 -12.14 12.31 15.15
C SER A 67 -12.62 11.74 16.49
N ARG A 68 -13.12 10.50 16.45
CA ARG A 68 -13.61 9.75 17.61
C ARG A 68 -12.52 9.58 18.68
N LEU A 69 -11.24 9.58 18.28
CA LEU A 69 -10.09 9.45 19.18
C LEU A 69 -9.72 10.75 19.90
N PHE A 70 -10.11 11.91 19.38
CA PHE A 70 -9.61 13.21 19.86
C PHE A 70 -10.69 14.13 20.46
N GLY A 71 -11.96 13.71 20.51
CA GLY A 71 -13.04 14.45 21.19
C GLY A 71 -13.24 15.88 20.66
N ASP A 72 -13.81 16.77 21.47
CA ASP A 72 -14.16 18.17 21.14
C ASP A 72 -12.95 19.08 20.79
N SER A 73 -11.75 18.51 20.64
CA SER A 73 -10.60 19.22 20.12
C SER A 73 -10.79 19.43 18.62
N ALA A 74 -11.15 20.65 18.24
CA ALA A 74 -11.22 21.11 16.86
C ALA A 74 -9.80 21.14 16.26
N GLY A 75 -9.26 19.96 15.94
CA GLY A 75 -7.99 19.81 15.25
C GLY A 75 -8.02 20.58 13.93
N ARG A 76 -6.88 21.18 13.58
CA ARG A 76 -6.76 21.88 12.30
C ARG A 76 -6.81 20.86 11.17
N ILE A 77 -7.70 21.08 10.20
CA ILE A 77 -7.85 20.19 9.04
C ILE A 77 -6.96 20.70 7.91
N ALA A 78 -6.03 19.85 7.49
CA ALA A 78 -5.23 20.06 6.30
C ALA A 78 -5.87 19.32 5.11
N HIS A 79 -6.28 20.08 4.10
CA HIS A 79 -6.62 19.53 2.79
C HIS A 79 -5.36 19.41 1.94
N GLN A 80 -5.07 18.21 1.46
CA GLN A 80 -3.90 17.95 0.63
C GLN A 80 -4.06 18.63 -0.73
N LYS A 81 -3.23 19.64 -1.01
CA LYS A 81 -3.17 20.32 -2.30
C LYS A 81 -2.21 19.60 -3.24
N TYR A 82 -2.58 18.40 -3.64
CA TYR A 82 -1.78 17.49 -4.49
C TYR A 82 -1.21 18.16 -5.76
N LEU A 83 -1.94 19.10 -6.35
CA LEU A 83 -1.50 19.82 -7.56
C LEU A 83 -0.40 20.87 -7.33
N ARG A 84 -0.26 21.43 -6.11
CA ARG A 84 0.82 22.39 -5.79
C ARG A 84 2.12 21.68 -5.41
N ALA A 85 2.00 20.46 -4.90
CA ALA A 85 3.07 19.56 -4.54
C ALA A 85 3.95 19.17 -5.74
N GLU A 86 3.34 18.90 -6.90
CA GLU A 86 4.08 18.56 -8.13
C GLU A 86 5.04 19.67 -8.58
N HIS A 87 4.70 20.94 -8.36
CA HIS A 87 5.56 22.08 -8.71
C HIS A 87 6.73 22.30 -7.74
N ALA A 88 6.67 21.76 -6.52
CA ALA A 88 7.71 21.86 -5.48
C ALA A 88 8.57 20.60 -5.33
N ALA A 89 8.34 19.57 -6.16
CA ALA A 89 9.01 18.27 -6.07
C ALA A 89 10.56 18.35 -6.13
N GLY A 90 11.11 19.42 -6.72
CA GLY A 90 12.56 19.63 -6.82
C GLY A 90 13.28 19.97 -5.50
N SER A 91 12.57 20.30 -4.43
CA SER A 91 13.16 20.63 -3.12
C SER A 91 12.99 19.55 -2.05
N VAL A 92 12.41 18.40 -2.39
CA VAL A 92 12.09 17.35 -1.41
C VAL A 92 13.28 16.41 -1.22
N ASN A 93 13.74 16.27 0.04
CA ASN A 93 14.78 15.30 0.38
C ASN A 93 14.16 13.93 0.72
N TRP A 94 13.92 13.11 -0.30
CA TRP A 94 13.34 11.78 -0.13
C TRP A 94 14.15 10.81 0.73
N GLN A 95 15.45 11.07 0.96
CA GLN A 95 16.28 10.27 1.87
C GLN A 95 15.91 10.46 3.34
N LYS A 96 15.16 11.51 3.65
CA LYS A 96 14.68 11.85 5.00
C LYS A 96 13.20 11.51 5.22
N LEU A 97 12.52 10.95 4.22
CA LEU A 97 11.11 10.58 4.27
C LEU A 97 11.00 9.06 4.14
N ALA A 98 10.18 8.42 4.98
CA ALA A 98 10.03 6.97 4.94
C ALA A 98 8.60 6.47 5.21
N HIS A 99 8.24 5.42 4.49
CA HIS A 99 7.17 4.50 4.84
C HIS A 99 7.72 3.49 5.86
N VAL A 100 7.12 3.42 7.04
CA VAL A 100 7.61 2.61 8.16
C VAL A 100 6.52 1.65 8.62
N GLN A 101 6.87 0.38 8.75
CA GLN A 101 5.97 -0.67 9.25
C GLN A 101 6.60 -1.39 10.43
N LEU A 102 5.86 -1.52 11.53
CA LEU A 102 6.22 -2.32 12.69
C LEU A 102 5.55 -3.69 12.57
N VAL A 103 6.31 -4.76 12.76
CA VAL A 103 5.79 -6.13 12.69
C VAL A 103 5.90 -6.85 14.02
N HIS A 104 4.85 -7.56 14.40
CA HIS A 104 4.76 -8.37 15.62
C HIS A 104 4.64 -9.86 15.32
N SER A 105 4.13 -10.22 14.15
CA SER A 105 3.85 -11.60 13.73
C SER A 105 4.38 -11.92 12.33
N HIS A 106 4.36 -13.20 11.96
CA HIS A 106 4.65 -13.63 10.59
C HIS A 106 3.68 -13.04 9.54
N HIS A 107 2.39 -12.90 9.89
CA HIS A 107 1.41 -12.29 9.01
C HIS A 107 1.78 -10.83 8.72
N ASP A 108 2.16 -10.07 9.75
CA ASP A 108 2.55 -8.66 9.63
C ASP A 108 3.77 -8.53 8.71
N VAL A 109 4.74 -9.44 8.79
CA VAL A 109 5.92 -9.44 7.92
C VAL A 109 5.52 -9.50 6.45
N CYS A 110 4.66 -10.45 6.07
CA CYS A 110 4.23 -10.51 4.68
C CYS A 110 3.36 -9.30 4.30
N ASN A 111 2.39 -8.92 5.14
CA ASN A 111 1.50 -7.78 4.87
C ASN A 111 2.29 -6.48 4.65
N ALA A 112 3.26 -6.18 5.52
CA ALA A 112 4.15 -5.03 5.39
C ALA A 112 4.99 -5.10 4.11
N ILE A 113 5.50 -6.28 3.77
CA ILE A 113 6.31 -6.47 2.55
C ILE A 113 5.46 -6.35 1.29
N MET A 114 4.18 -6.72 1.32
CA MET A 114 3.27 -6.45 0.21
C MET A 114 3.06 -4.95 -0.02
N ILE A 115 2.87 -4.18 1.04
CA ILE A 115 2.82 -2.71 0.98
C ILE A 115 4.10 -2.14 0.37
N PHE A 116 5.26 -2.56 0.87
CA PHE A 116 6.56 -2.13 0.33
C PHE A 116 6.79 -2.57 -1.12
N GLY A 117 6.35 -3.77 -1.49
CA GLY A 117 6.39 -4.28 -2.86
C GLY A 117 5.54 -3.44 -3.81
N ASN A 118 4.33 -3.07 -3.39
CA ASN A 118 3.45 -2.16 -4.16
C ASN A 118 4.11 -0.78 -4.31
N LEU A 119 4.58 -0.17 -3.23
CA LEU A 119 5.31 1.10 -3.25
C LEU A 119 6.54 1.06 -4.17
N ALA A 120 7.29 -0.05 -4.17
CA ALA A 120 8.44 -0.23 -5.04
C ALA A 120 8.03 -0.37 -6.52
N SER A 121 6.98 -1.14 -6.80
CA SER A 121 6.46 -1.33 -8.16
C SER A 121 5.94 -0.02 -8.77
N MET A 122 5.32 0.83 -7.94
CA MET A 122 4.81 2.16 -8.31
C MET A 122 5.89 3.24 -8.27
N LYS A 123 7.15 2.88 -7.99
CA LYS A 123 8.32 3.77 -7.97
C LYS A 123 8.21 4.93 -6.96
N SER A 124 7.60 4.68 -5.81
CA SER A 124 7.65 5.64 -4.70
C SER A 124 9.11 5.96 -4.35
N PRO A 125 9.50 7.25 -4.27
CA PRO A 125 10.87 7.67 -4.00
C PRO A 125 11.23 7.64 -2.51
N ALA A 126 10.25 7.55 -1.61
CA ALA A 126 10.48 7.50 -0.17
C ALA A 126 11.16 6.19 0.25
N ARG A 127 11.91 6.23 1.35
CA ARG A 127 12.54 5.04 1.95
C ARG A 127 11.46 4.11 2.48
N ARG A 128 11.77 2.81 2.53
CA ARG A 128 10.90 1.76 3.07
C ARG A 128 11.62 1.13 4.25
N ILE A 129 11.07 1.22 5.44
CA ILE A 129 11.73 0.74 6.67
C ILE A 129 10.82 -0.26 7.38
N LEU A 130 11.34 -1.46 7.59
CA LEU A 130 10.67 -2.50 8.38
C LEU A 130 11.31 -2.53 9.77
N LEU A 131 10.53 -2.21 10.80
CA LEU A 131 10.92 -2.37 12.20
C LEU A 131 10.52 -3.77 12.65
N PHE A 132 11.48 -4.54 13.17
CA PHE A 132 11.24 -5.91 13.61
C PHE A 132 11.91 -6.20 14.97
N PRO A 133 11.39 -7.15 15.76
CA PRO A 133 11.99 -7.57 17.03
C PRO A 133 13.46 -7.98 16.89
N GLN A 134 14.37 -7.36 17.66
CA GLN A 134 15.78 -7.74 17.64
C GLN A 134 16.00 -9.20 18.04
N ALA A 135 15.14 -9.75 18.91
CA ALA A 135 15.18 -11.14 19.32
C ALA A 135 15.18 -12.12 18.13
N TRP A 136 14.42 -11.82 17.07
CA TRP A 136 14.34 -12.62 15.86
C TRP A 136 15.69 -12.76 15.13
N ALA A 137 16.56 -11.76 15.22
CA ALA A 137 17.89 -11.81 14.61
C ALA A 137 18.92 -12.57 15.45
N LEU A 138 18.68 -12.71 16.75
CA LEU A 138 19.58 -13.36 17.71
C LEU A 138 19.24 -14.83 17.92
N GLU A 139 18.00 -15.21 17.66
CA GLU A 139 17.53 -16.59 17.75
C GLU A 139 18.29 -17.48 16.76
N LYS A 140 18.94 -18.52 17.29
CA LYS A 140 19.63 -19.50 16.46
C LYS A 140 18.57 -20.43 15.86
N ALA A 141 18.74 -20.77 14.58
CA ALA A 141 17.97 -21.83 13.94
C ALA A 141 17.92 -23.06 14.85
N GLU A 142 16.70 -23.56 15.06
CA GLU A 142 16.33 -24.49 16.13
C GLU A 142 17.35 -25.61 16.35
N THR A 143 17.72 -25.84 17.61
CA THR A 143 18.17 -27.16 18.03
C THR A 143 16.95 -28.08 18.13
N PRO A 144 17.02 -29.35 17.67
CA PRO A 144 15.88 -30.26 17.73
C PRO A 144 15.34 -30.40 19.16
N GLY A 145 14.09 -29.98 19.39
CA GLY A 145 13.41 -30.05 20.68
C GLY A 145 13.19 -28.72 21.40
N ASP A 146 13.58 -27.58 20.81
CA ASP A 146 13.24 -26.26 21.35
C ASP A 146 11.90 -25.74 20.77
N SER A 147 11.08 -25.11 21.61
CA SER A 147 9.74 -24.62 21.26
C SER A 147 9.81 -23.21 20.65
N GLY A 148 10.56 -23.06 19.55
CA GLY A 148 10.67 -21.79 18.81
C GLY A 148 9.40 -21.44 18.03
N ASP A 149 9.31 -20.21 17.52
CA ASP A 149 8.27 -19.83 16.56
C ASP A 149 8.50 -20.57 15.22
N PRO A 150 7.58 -21.46 14.79
CA PRO A 150 7.75 -22.24 13.56
C PRO A 150 7.90 -21.40 12.29
N TRP A 151 7.44 -20.15 12.32
CA TRP A 151 7.41 -19.26 11.16
C TRP A 151 8.62 -18.32 11.08
N LEU A 152 9.48 -18.31 12.10
CA LEU A 152 10.57 -17.36 12.22
C LEU A 152 11.57 -17.44 11.07
N GLU A 153 11.97 -18.65 10.66
CA GLU A 153 12.89 -18.84 9.53
C GLU A 153 12.30 -18.26 8.23
N THR A 154 11.01 -18.53 7.99
CA THR A 154 10.27 -18.01 6.85
C THR A 154 10.19 -16.48 6.89
N SER A 155 9.87 -15.89 8.05
CA SER A 155 9.86 -14.44 8.27
C SER A 155 11.23 -13.81 7.97
N ILE A 156 12.32 -14.38 8.49
CA ILE A 156 13.69 -13.88 8.26
C ILE A 156 14.06 -13.96 6.77
N ARG A 157 13.73 -15.07 6.11
CA ARG A 157 13.97 -15.23 4.67
C ARG A 157 13.21 -14.18 3.87
N LEU A 158 11.96 -13.93 4.24
CA LEU A 158 11.09 -12.96 3.57
C LEU A 158 11.59 -11.52 3.78
N MET A 159 12.00 -11.15 5.00
CA MET A 159 12.63 -9.85 5.27
C MET A 159 13.90 -9.65 4.43
N ARG A 160 14.78 -10.66 4.33
CA ARG A 160 15.99 -10.60 3.48
C ARG A 160 15.65 -10.47 1.99
N LEU A 161 14.57 -11.11 1.54
CA LEU A 161 14.08 -10.95 0.17
C LEU A 161 13.61 -9.52 -0.07
N ALA A 162 12.83 -8.95 0.85
CA ALA A 162 12.33 -7.58 0.74
C ALA A 162 13.46 -6.55 0.71
N ALA A 163 14.48 -6.72 1.55
CA ALA A 163 15.66 -5.86 1.54
C ALA A 163 16.37 -5.86 0.18
N ARG A 164 16.50 -7.03 -0.46
CA ARG A 164 17.18 -7.14 -1.76
C ARG A 164 16.31 -6.71 -2.94
N ARG A 165 15.01 -7.01 -2.91
CA ARG A 165 14.12 -6.87 -4.07
C ARG A 165 13.40 -5.52 -4.10
N TYR A 166 13.08 -4.96 -2.94
CA TYR A 166 12.26 -3.76 -2.80
C TYR A 166 12.99 -2.64 -2.05
N ASP A 167 14.30 -2.79 -1.82
CA ASP A 167 15.15 -1.82 -1.10
C ASP A 167 14.58 -1.47 0.29
N VAL A 168 14.09 -2.49 1.00
CA VAL A 168 13.55 -2.34 2.35
C VAL A 168 14.70 -2.35 3.35
N GLU A 169 14.79 -1.27 4.12
CA GLU A 169 15.73 -1.17 5.22
C GLU A 169 15.19 -1.90 6.45
N LEU A 170 15.92 -2.93 6.89
CA LEU A 170 15.55 -3.70 8.07
C LEU A 170 16.18 -3.08 9.32
N ARG A 171 15.35 -2.69 10.29
CA ARG A 171 15.80 -2.12 11.55
C ARG A 171 15.29 -2.95 12.73
N ALA A 172 16.24 -3.56 13.43
CA ALA A 172 15.95 -4.29 14.65
C ALA A 172 15.62 -3.31 15.79
N ILE A 173 14.56 -3.60 16.55
CA ILE A 173 14.15 -2.80 17.71
C ILE A 173 14.14 -3.65 18.98
N LEU A 174 14.36 -2.97 20.11
CA LEU A 174 14.23 -3.53 21.44
C LEU A 174 12.77 -3.44 21.92
N PRO A 175 12.34 -4.31 22.85
CA PRO A 175 11.02 -4.19 23.46
C PRO A 175 10.84 -2.83 24.12
N THR A 176 9.64 -2.27 23.97
CA THR A 176 9.21 -1.05 24.66
C THR A 176 8.85 -1.34 26.10
N LEU A 177 8.21 -2.49 26.37
CA LEU A 177 7.90 -2.97 27.71
C LEU A 177 8.26 -4.45 27.81
N GLU A 178 8.88 -4.84 28.93
CA GLU A 178 9.07 -6.25 29.30
C GLU A 178 8.05 -6.61 30.39
N ARG A 179 7.07 -7.46 30.04
CA ARG A 179 6.07 -7.93 31.02
C ARG A 179 6.59 -9.15 31.76
N THR A 180 6.85 -8.98 33.06
CA THR A 180 7.42 -10.01 33.94
C THR A 180 6.52 -11.24 34.12
N GLU A 181 5.19 -11.07 34.09
CA GLU A 181 4.25 -12.18 34.39
C GLU A 181 4.06 -13.18 33.24
N GLN A 182 4.28 -12.76 31.98
CA GLN A 182 4.04 -13.60 30.79
C GLN A 182 5.27 -13.74 29.89
N ARG A 183 6.41 -13.10 30.22
CA ARG A 183 7.57 -12.98 29.31
C ARG A 183 7.18 -12.46 27.91
N SER A 184 6.09 -11.71 27.81
CA SER A 184 5.66 -11.09 26.56
C SER A 184 6.38 -9.75 26.42
N ALA A 185 7.33 -9.71 25.49
CA ALA A 185 7.95 -8.48 25.02
C ALA A 185 6.91 -7.70 24.21
N LEU A 186 6.60 -6.47 24.63
CA LEU A 186 5.74 -5.56 23.85
C LEU A 186 6.63 -4.63 23.04
N TYR A 187 6.45 -4.66 21.73
CA TYR A 187 7.00 -3.68 20.81
C TYR A 187 5.90 -2.65 20.53
N SER A 188 6.27 -1.38 20.40
CA SER A 188 5.29 -0.30 20.25
C SER A 188 5.59 0.60 19.05
N LEU A 189 4.52 1.14 18.46
CA LEU A 189 4.56 2.20 17.44
C LEU A 189 5.32 3.46 17.90
N SER A 190 5.49 3.67 19.21
CA SER A 190 6.38 4.72 19.74
C SER A 190 7.82 4.63 19.22
N SER A 191 8.27 3.46 18.79
CA SER A 191 9.58 3.26 18.16
C SER A 191 9.79 4.10 16.89
N LEU A 192 8.70 4.50 16.20
CA LEU A 192 8.76 5.37 15.03
C LEU A 192 9.26 6.78 15.40
N VAL A 193 8.94 7.26 16.60
CA VAL A 193 9.34 8.59 17.09
C VAL A 193 10.85 8.66 17.33
N LYS A 194 11.51 7.51 17.54
CA LYS A 194 12.96 7.39 17.76
C LYS A 194 13.79 7.51 16.47
N LEU A 195 13.17 7.50 15.29
CA LEU A 195 13.86 7.47 13.99
C LEU A 195 14.39 8.88 13.59
N THR A 196 15.20 9.49 14.44
CA THR A 196 15.69 10.88 14.31
C THR A 196 16.66 11.11 13.15
N ASP A 197 17.04 10.05 12.42
CA ASP A 197 17.73 10.18 11.14
C ASP A 197 16.80 10.61 9.99
N LEU A 198 15.49 10.61 10.23
CA LEU A 198 14.42 10.97 9.28
C LEU A 198 13.74 12.26 9.74
N ASP A 199 13.25 13.02 8.77
CA ASP A 199 12.47 14.24 9.02
C ASP A 199 10.98 13.91 9.16
N ARG A 200 10.50 12.85 8.48
CA ARG A 200 9.12 12.39 8.58
C ARG A 200 8.98 10.91 8.29
N VAL A 201 8.13 10.25 9.06
CA VAL A 201 7.77 8.85 8.86
C VAL A 201 6.26 8.71 8.73
N MET A 202 5.82 7.78 7.90
CA MET A 202 4.42 7.44 7.71
C MET A 202 4.19 5.96 7.98
N ASN A 203 3.13 5.67 8.72
CA ASN A 203 2.63 4.32 8.91
C ASN A 203 1.27 4.18 8.22
N ILE A 204 1.02 3.00 7.65
CA ILE A 204 -0.23 2.63 7.00
C ILE A 204 -0.69 1.34 7.65
N GLU A 205 -1.92 1.31 8.15
CA GLU A 205 -2.47 0.15 8.84
C GLU A 205 -2.56 -1.07 7.93
N LEU A 206 -2.20 -2.24 8.46
CA LEU A 206 -2.20 -3.52 7.75
C LEU A 206 -3.40 -4.36 8.20
N PRO A 207 -3.92 -5.28 7.37
CA PRO A 207 -3.54 -5.57 5.99
C PRO A 207 -4.24 -4.69 4.95
N GLY A 208 -3.58 -4.49 3.80
CA GLY A 208 -4.23 -3.88 2.64
C GLY A 208 -3.38 -3.77 1.39
N VAL A 209 -3.95 -3.09 0.38
CA VAL A 209 -3.38 -2.95 -0.96
C VAL A 209 -3.33 -1.48 -1.37
N ILE A 210 -2.14 -1.03 -1.77
CA ILE A 210 -1.94 0.32 -2.32
C ILE A 210 -2.38 0.33 -3.77
N LEU A 211 -3.24 1.30 -4.10
CA LEU A 211 -3.75 1.58 -5.43
C LEU A 211 -3.02 2.77 -6.07
N ASP A 212 -2.64 3.78 -5.27
CA ASP A 212 -1.93 4.97 -5.74
C ASP A 212 -0.86 5.43 -4.74
N ALA A 213 0.40 5.06 -5.00
CA ALA A 213 1.54 5.47 -4.19
C ALA A 213 1.81 6.98 -4.22
N SER A 214 1.44 7.67 -5.31
CA SER A 214 1.78 9.09 -5.49
C SER A 214 1.10 9.99 -4.44
N ARG A 215 -0.08 9.59 -3.97
CA ARG A 215 -0.82 10.30 -2.91
C ARG A 215 -0.14 10.17 -1.56
N PHE A 216 0.37 8.98 -1.24
CA PHE A 216 1.16 8.75 -0.04
C PHE A 216 2.48 9.51 -0.07
N ASP A 217 3.16 9.53 -1.22
CA ASP A 217 4.39 10.30 -1.40
C ASP A 217 4.15 11.80 -1.28
N ALA A 218 3.04 12.30 -1.84
CA ALA A 218 2.66 13.69 -1.69
C ALA A 218 2.33 14.03 -0.23
N MET A 219 1.66 13.14 0.49
CA MET A 219 1.39 13.33 1.92
C MET A 219 2.67 13.33 2.75
N LEU A 220 3.62 12.42 2.47
CA LEU A 220 4.96 12.43 3.08
C LEU A 220 5.71 13.74 2.81
N ALA A 221 5.70 14.24 1.59
CA ALA A 221 6.55 15.36 1.18
C ALA A 221 5.97 16.75 1.50
N PHE A 222 4.65 16.91 1.42
CA PHE A 222 4.02 18.23 1.36
C PHE A 222 3.05 18.53 2.50
N THR A 223 2.81 17.58 3.41
CA THR A 223 2.20 17.91 4.70
C THR A 223 3.12 18.91 5.42
N GLU A 224 2.55 19.87 6.12
CA GLU A 224 3.33 20.80 6.94
C GLU A 224 4.08 20.08 8.06
N SER A 225 5.16 20.68 8.58
CA SER A 225 5.89 20.09 9.70
C SER A 225 5.07 20.19 10.97
N VAL A 226 4.64 19.04 11.47
CA VAL A 226 3.90 18.91 12.72
C VAL A 226 4.37 17.65 13.44
N PRO A 227 4.39 17.66 14.79
CA PRO A 227 4.76 16.50 15.60
C PRO A 227 4.04 15.21 15.22
N PHE A 228 2.76 15.33 14.90
CA PHE A 228 1.87 14.22 14.59
C PHE A 228 0.71 14.68 13.70
N ALA A 229 0.45 13.92 12.65
CA ALA A 229 -0.70 14.12 11.76
C ALA A 229 -1.40 12.78 11.53
N VAL A 230 -2.72 12.78 11.51
CA VAL A 230 -3.54 11.57 11.41
C VAL A 230 -4.63 11.75 10.39
N LEU A 231 -5.12 10.65 9.84
CA LEU A 231 -6.31 10.70 9.01
C LEU A 231 -7.52 11.18 9.84
N GLN A 232 -8.38 11.98 9.22
CA GLN A 232 -9.64 12.36 9.83
C GLN A 232 -10.66 11.23 9.63
N ASP A 233 -11.32 10.81 10.71
CA ASP A 233 -12.46 9.88 10.61
C ASP A 233 -13.58 10.49 9.76
N THR A 234 -14.23 9.68 8.94
CA THR A 234 -15.39 10.13 8.18
C THR A 234 -16.69 9.92 8.98
N THR A 235 -17.76 10.51 8.47
CA THR A 235 -19.09 10.51 9.11
C THR A 235 -19.96 9.33 8.68
N GLU A 236 -19.50 8.52 7.71
CA GLU A 236 -20.34 7.57 6.96
C GLU A 236 -20.27 6.12 7.46
N ASP A 237 -19.56 5.87 8.56
CA ASP A 237 -19.27 4.50 9.03
C ASP A 237 -18.64 3.61 7.94
N ASP A 238 -17.92 4.26 7.01
CA ASP A 238 -17.19 3.65 5.89
C ASP A 238 -15.97 2.81 6.33
N GLY A 239 -15.74 2.70 7.64
CA GLY A 239 -14.64 1.96 8.22
C GLY A 239 -13.28 2.65 8.10
N VAL A 240 -13.23 3.96 7.85
CA VAL A 240 -12.00 4.77 7.88
C VAL A 240 -11.72 5.28 9.29
N HIS A 241 -10.47 5.15 9.73
CA HIS A 241 -10.03 5.48 11.08
C HIS A 241 -8.74 6.30 11.08
N ALA A 242 -8.53 7.09 12.13
CA ALA A 242 -7.35 7.92 12.31
C ALA A 242 -6.02 7.15 12.40
N ASP A 243 -6.05 5.88 12.79
CA ASP A 243 -4.90 4.98 12.81
C ASP A 243 -4.61 4.32 11.45
N ASP A 244 -5.53 4.41 10.48
CA ASP A 244 -5.33 3.82 9.14
C ASP A 244 -4.11 4.39 8.43
N VAL A 245 -3.89 5.70 8.58
CA VAL A 245 -2.68 6.38 8.12
C VAL A 245 -2.34 7.54 9.03
N PHE A 246 -1.09 7.58 9.47
CA PHE A 246 -0.57 8.71 10.24
C PHE A 246 0.87 9.04 9.88
N LEU A 247 1.27 10.28 10.18
CA LEU A 247 2.62 10.79 10.02
C LEU A 247 3.16 11.27 11.36
N ILE A 248 4.45 11.02 11.56
CA ILE A 248 5.20 11.46 12.74
C ILE A 248 6.41 12.25 12.26
N GLU A 249 6.69 13.36 12.93
CA GLU A 249 8.00 14.01 12.91
C GLU A 249 8.86 13.42 14.05
N PRO A 250 9.86 12.58 13.75
CA PRO A 250 10.66 11.92 14.79
C PRO A 250 11.36 12.92 15.70
N ASP A 251 11.37 12.65 17.00
CA ASP A 251 11.96 13.53 18.00
C ASP A 251 12.38 12.76 19.26
N GLN A 252 13.62 12.97 19.71
CA GLN A 252 14.20 12.20 20.80
C GLN A 252 13.56 12.52 22.15
N ASP A 253 13.24 13.79 22.41
CA ASP A 253 12.66 14.23 23.68
C ASP A 253 11.21 13.76 23.80
N ARG A 254 10.42 13.88 22.72
CA ARG A 254 9.05 13.35 22.64
C ARG A 254 9.02 11.84 22.76
N TYR A 255 10.00 11.13 22.19
CA TYR A 255 10.11 9.68 22.39
C TYR A 255 10.30 9.33 23.86
N GLN A 256 11.16 10.04 24.59
CA GLN A 256 11.37 9.80 26.02
C GLN A 256 10.10 10.04 26.84
N ASP A 257 9.41 11.14 26.59
CA ASP A 257 8.13 11.46 27.24
C ASP A 257 7.04 10.43 26.93
N LEU A 258 6.87 10.05 25.66
CA LEU A 258 5.92 9.00 25.26
C LEU A 258 6.28 7.65 25.88
N HIS A 259 7.55 7.28 25.90
CA HIS A 259 8.01 6.02 26.47
C HIS A 259 7.69 5.94 27.97
N GLN A 260 7.90 7.03 28.71
CA GLN A 260 7.52 7.12 30.12
C GLN A 260 6.00 6.99 30.30
N ARG A 261 5.20 7.74 29.52
CA ARG A 261 3.74 7.67 29.59
C ARG A 261 3.19 6.27 29.27
N ILE A 262 3.81 5.57 28.32
CA ILE A 262 3.48 4.18 27.98
C ILE A 262 3.75 3.25 29.17
N GLN A 263 4.89 3.39 29.85
CA GLN A 263 5.21 2.60 31.05
C GLN A 263 4.22 2.84 32.19
N GLU A 264 3.75 4.08 32.33
CA GLU A 264 2.78 4.48 33.37
C GLU A 264 1.34 4.10 33.02
N THR A 265 1.05 3.75 31.75
CA THR A 265 -0.30 3.41 31.28
C THR A 265 -0.59 1.93 31.51
N PRO A 266 -1.48 1.56 32.46
CA PRO A 266 -1.80 0.17 32.71
C PRO A 266 -2.51 -0.45 31.50
N GLY A 267 -2.05 -1.62 31.06
CA GLY A 267 -2.68 -2.35 29.96
C GLY A 267 -2.45 -1.76 28.57
N TYR A 268 -1.43 -0.91 28.40
CA TYR A 268 -1.10 -0.31 27.10
C TYR A 268 -1.06 -1.33 25.95
N ASN A 269 -1.68 -0.96 24.83
CA ASN A 269 -1.58 -1.63 23.54
C ASN A 269 -1.39 -0.56 22.44
N ASP A 270 -0.96 -0.98 21.25
CA ASP A 270 -0.67 -0.03 20.17
C ASP A 270 -1.93 0.66 19.62
N SER A 271 -3.13 0.10 19.78
CA SER A 271 -4.39 0.81 19.44
C SER A 271 -4.61 2.08 20.26
N MET A 272 -3.96 2.22 21.42
CA MET A 272 -4.01 3.45 22.23
C MET A 272 -2.98 4.49 21.77
N PHE A 273 -2.03 4.13 20.91
CA PHE A 273 -0.89 4.99 20.55
C PHE A 273 -1.32 6.34 19.96
N VAL A 274 -2.26 6.33 19.02
CA VAL A 274 -2.73 7.53 18.33
C VAL A 274 -3.35 8.52 19.33
N GLY A 275 -4.13 8.04 20.29
CA GLY A 275 -4.73 8.86 21.35
C GLY A 275 -3.75 9.42 22.38
N MET A 276 -2.47 9.02 22.37
CA MET A 276 -1.45 9.56 23.28
C MET A 276 -0.88 10.93 22.83
N PHE A 277 -1.15 11.35 21.61
CA PHE A 277 -0.75 12.66 21.11
C PHE A 277 -1.82 13.71 21.41
N LYS A 278 -1.37 14.92 21.75
CA LYS A 278 -2.25 16.06 21.97
C LYS A 278 -2.31 16.90 20.70
N ASP A 279 -3.51 17.35 20.34
CA ASP A 279 -3.76 18.28 19.25
C ASP A 279 -3.11 17.88 17.91
N PRO A 280 -3.43 16.69 17.36
CA PRO A 280 -2.88 16.27 16.07
C PRO A 280 -3.35 17.18 14.93
N LEU A 281 -2.55 17.23 13.85
CA LEU A 281 -3.06 17.74 12.58
C LEU A 281 -3.98 16.70 11.95
N LEU A 282 -5.21 17.09 11.62
CA LEU A 282 -6.17 16.21 10.95
C LEU A 282 -5.99 16.32 9.44
N LEU A 283 -5.74 15.18 8.79
CA LEU A 283 -5.59 15.07 7.35
C LEU A 283 -6.93 14.67 6.77
N SER A 284 -7.43 15.48 5.84
CA SER A 284 -8.71 15.20 5.20
C SER A 284 -8.66 13.86 4.47
N ALA A 285 -9.53 12.92 4.85
CA ALA A 285 -9.60 11.59 4.23
C ALA A 285 -10.16 11.62 2.80
N GLN A 286 -10.89 12.69 2.45
CA GLN A 286 -11.51 12.88 1.15
C GLN A 286 -11.27 14.31 0.64
N ASN A 287 -10.84 14.45 -0.61
CA ASN A 287 -10.66 15.76 -1.24
C ASN A 287 -11.03 15.73 -2.73
N GLN A 288 -12.06 16.49 -3.11
CA GLN A 288 -12.50 16.69 -4.51
C GLN A 288 -12.67 15.35 -5.28
N GLY A 289 -13.37 14.39 -4.66
CA GLY A 289 -13.62 13.07 -5.25
C GLY A 289 -12.50 12.04 -5.04
N ASN A 290 -11.33 12.44 -4.54
CA ASN A 290 -10.27 11.50 -4.16
C ASN A 290 -10.43 11.08 -2.71
N VAL A 291 -10.35 9.78 -2.47
CA VAL A 291 -10.41 9.15 -1.15
C VAL A 291 -9.04 8.56 -0.82
N MET A 292 -8.54 8.79 0.40
CA MET A 292 -7.24 8.28 0.80
C MET A 292 -7.30 6.79 1.13
N VAL A 293 -8.25 6.41 1.98
CA VAL A 293 -8.45 5.04 2.45
C VAL A 293 -9.90 4.65 2.23
N ARG A 294 -10.12 3.43 1.74
CA ARG A 294 -11.43 2.77 1.74
C ARG A 294 -11.32 1.42 2.43
N SER A 295 -12.41 1.01 3.07
CA SER A 295 -12.53 -0.31 3.71
C SER A 295 -13.17 -1.31 2.74
N VAL A 296 -12.63 -2.52 2.65
CA VAL A 296 -13.32 -3.63 1.97
C VAL A 296 -14.66 -3.95 2.66
N GLY A 297 -14.75 -3.73 3.97
CA GLY A 297 -15.99 -3.92 4.73
C GLY A 297 -17.13 -2.98 4.32
N GLU A 298 -16.83 -1.81 3.73
CA GLU A 298 -17.82 -0.86 3.20
C GLU A 298 -18.69 -1.51 2.11
N LEU A 299 -18.16 -2.51 1.39
CA LEU A 299 -18.92 -3.21 0.37
C LEU A 299 -20.15 -3.95 0.93
N HIS A 300 -20.16 -4.27 2.23
CA HIS A 300 -21.30 -4.91 2.89
C HIS A 300 -22.46 -3.95 3.18
N SER A 301 -22.22 -2.63 3.22
CA SER A 301 -23.27 -1.63 3.46
C SER A 301 -24.01 -1.21 2.19
N ILE A 302 -23.54 -1.65 1.02
CA ILE A 302 -24.16 -1.35 -0.27
C ILE A 302 -25.47 -2.14 -0.40
N GLU A 303 -26.57 -1.40 -0.49
CA GLU A 303 -27.91 -1.96 -0.64
C GLU A 303 -28.07 -2.74 -1.96
N ASN A 304 -28.85 -3.82 -1.92
CA ASN A 304 -29.01 -4.75 -3.05
C ASN A 304 -29.77 -4.16 -4.25
N ASP A 305 -30.59 -3.14 -4.01
CA ASP A 305 -31.47 -2.49 -5.00
C ASP A 305 -30.89 -1.21 -5.60
N ARG A 306 -29.72 -0.75 -5.14
CA ARG A 306 -29.03 0.41 -5.75
C ARG A 306 -28.41 0.03 -7.09
N GLU A 307 -29.03 0.51 -8.17
CA GLU A 307 -28.45 0.52 -9.53
C GLU A 307 -27.22 1.44 -9.67
N ASP A 308 -26.89 2.22 -8.63
CA ASP A 308 -25.91 3.33 -8.69
C ASP A 308 -24.49 2.97 -8.21
N PHE A 309 -24.20 1.73 -7.77
CA PHE A 309 -22.86 1.39 -7.31
C PHE A 309 -21.87 1.27 -8.48
N ASN A 310 -20.98 2.26 -8.62
CA ASN A 310 -19.94 2.25 -9.64
C ASN A 310 -18.63 1.65 -9.10
N GLN A 311 -18.37 0.38 -9.41
CA GLN A 311 -17.15 -0.34 -9.02
C GLN A 311 -15.86 0.37 -9.46
N THR A 312 -15.86 0.96 -10.67
CA THR A 312 -14.66 1.60 -11.23
C THR A 312 -14.34 2.88 -10.49
N GLU A 313 -15.35 3.68 -10.20
CA GLU A 313 -15.20 4.90 -9.42
C GLU A 313 -14.74 4.59 -7.99
N PHE A 314 -15.29 3.54 -7.38
CA PHE A 314 -14.90 3.09 -6.04
C PHE A 314 -13.39 2.80 -5.95
N LEU A 315 -12.81 2.13 -6.95
CA LEU A 315 -11.39 1.80 -6.99
C LEU A 315 -10.49 2.97 -7.40
N VAL A 316 -10.81 3.65 -8.51
CA VAL A 316 -9.93 4.69 -9.09
C VAL A 316 -9.76 5.88 -8.15
N ASN A 317 -10.79 6.17 -7.36
CA ASN A 317 -10.77 7.29 -6.44
C ASN A 317 -10.03 6.97 -5.14
N ALA A 318 -9.71 5.72 -4.83
CA ALA A 318 -9.04 5.33 -3.59
C ALA A 318 -7.51 5.25 -3.76
N ALA A 319 -6.74 5.70 -2.75
CA ALA A 319 -5.29 5.48 -2.72
C ALA A 319 -4.93 4.11 -2.12
N TYR A 320 -5.77 3.62 -1.20
CA TYR A 320 -5.53 2.41 -0.42
C TYR A 320 -6.84 1.68 -0.09
N MET A 321 -6.81 0.37 -0.27
CA MET A 321 -7.87 -0.53 0.18
C MET A 321 -7.42 -1.28 1.42
N ARG A 322 -8.04 -0.95 2.56
CA ARG A 322 -7.84 -1.64 3.84
C ARG A 322 -8.77 -2.83 3.96
N PHE A 323 -8.24 -3.98 4.37
CA PHE A 323 -9.03 -5.20 4.57
C PHE A 323 -9.57 -5.27 6.00
N SER A 324 -10.44 -4.32 6.32
CA SER A 324 -11.19 -4.26 7.59
C SER A 324 -12.59 -4.87 7.41
N ASP A 325 -12.63 -6.16 7.10
CA ASP A 325 -13.88 -6.91 6.95
C ASP A 325 -14.18 -7.68 8.25
N THR A 326 -15.23 -7.28 8.96
CA THR A 326 -15.62 -7.90 10.23
C THR A 326 -16.26 -9.28 10.05
N LYS A 327 -16.67 -9.65 8.83
CA LYS A 327 -17.28 -10.96 8.55
C LYS A 327 -16.25 -12.06 8.31
N LEU A 328 -14.99 -11.71 8.06
CA LEU A 328 -13.89 -12.66 7.88
C LEU A 328 -12.78 -12.40 8.91
N PRO A 329 -11.98 -13.41 9.28
CA PRO A 329 -10.87 -13.23 10.22
C PRO A 329 -9.70 -12.41 9.65
N GLY A 330 -9.63 -12.23 8.33
CA GLY A 330 -8.59 -11.51 7.63
C GLY A 330 -8.34 -12.06 6.22
N PRO A 331 -7.70 -11.29 5.33
CA PRO A 331 -7.43 -11.71 3.96
C PRO A 331 -6.30 -12.73 3.81
N GLU A 332 -5.49 -12.92 4.84
CA GLU A 332 -4.43 -13.94 4.89
C GLU A 332 -4.94 -15.38 5.10
N TRP A 333 -6.22 -15.53 5.43
CA TRP A 333 -6.83 -16.81 5.79
C TRP A 333 -7.63 -17.44 4.65
N ASP A 334 -7.41 -18.72 4.39
CA ASP A 334 -8.26 -19.57 3.58
C ASP A 334 -9.46 -20.04 4.42
N VAL A 335 -10.51 -19.22 4.39
CA VAL A 335 -11.76 -19.48 5.10
C VAL A 335 -12.61 -20.52 4.36
N PRO A 336 -13.22 -21.50 5.06
CA PRO A 336 -14.10 -22.51 4.45
C PRO A 336 -15.18 -21.89 3.56
N TYR A 337 -15.50 -22.57 2.46
CA TYR A 337 -16.41 -22.05 1.42
C TYR A 337 -17.77 -21.57 1.97
N GLU A 338 -18.37 -22.33 2.88
CA GLU A 338 -19.68 -21.98 3.47
C GLU A 338 -19.63 -20.63 4.21
N GLN A 339 -18.63 -20.44 5.07
CA GLN A 339 -18.42 -19.18 5.80
C GLN A 339 -18.08 -18.03 4.84
N ARG A 340 -17.23 -18.28 3.84
CA ARG A 340 -16.91 -17.29 2.81
C ARG A 340 -18.15 -16.85 2.04
N ARG A 341 -19.04 -17.80 1.71
CA ARG A 341 -20.29 -17.53 0.97
C ARG A 341 -21.26 -16.68 1.81
N GLU A 342 -21.37 -16.97 3.11
CA GLU A 342 -22.19 -16.19 4.04
C GLU A 342 -21.65 -14.77 4.27
N ALA A 343 -20.33 -14.60 4.17
CA ALA A 343 -19.71 -13.30 4.32
C ALA A 343 -19.95 -12.35 3.15
N ARG A 344 -20.28 -12.83 1.95
CA ARG A 344 -20.32 -12.02 0.72
C ARG A 344 -21.29 -10.83 0.82
N PRO A 345 -20.98 -9.69 0.16
CA PRO A 345 -21.93 -8.59 -0.01
C PRO A 345 -23.24 -9.04 -0.68
N MET A 346 -24.33 -8.35 -0.37
CA MET A 346 -25.64 -8.66 -0.96
C MET A 346 -25.77 -8.13 -2.40
N ASN A 347 -25.25 -6.92 -2.65
CA ASN A 347 -25.26 -6.30 -3.97
C ASN A 347 -24.32 -7.07 -4.93
N PRO A 348 -24.76 -7.47 -6.15
CA PRO A 348 -23.95 -8.28 -7.07
C PRO A 348 -22.64 -7.62 -7.52
N ASP A 349 -22.65 -6.30 -7.72
CA ASP A 349 -21.48 -5.56 -8.16
C ASP A 349 -20.46 -5.38 -7.03
N ALA A 350 -20.96 -5.11 -5.82
CA ALA A 350 -20.14 -5.09 -4.61
C ALA A 350 -19.54 -6.48 -4.30
N ASP A 351 -20.31 -7.55 -4.52
CA ASP A 351 -19.88 -8.93 -4.34
C ASP A 351 -18.78 -9.33 -5.32
N TRP A 352 -18.93 -8.95 -6.60
CA TRP A 352 -17.89 -9.16 -7.60
C TRP A 352 -16.60 -8.45 -7.21
N LEU A 353 -16.70 -7.17 -6.86
CA LEU A 353 -15.53 -6.37 -6.45
C LEU A 353 -14.87 -6.93 -5.19
N TRP A 354 -15.65 -7.31 -4.19
CA TRP A 354 -15.17 -7.95 -2.96
C TRP A 354 -14.40 -9.24 -3.29
N THR A 355 -14.97 -10.10 -4.14
CA THR A 355 -14.34 -11.36 -4.57
C THR A 355 -13.02 -11.10 -5.29
N GLU A 356 -12.99 -10.10 -6.17
CA GLU A 356 -11.81 -9.68 -6.91
C GLU A 356 -10.71 -9.15 -5.97
N LEU A 357 -11.05 -8.31 -4.98
CA LEU A 357 -10.09 -7.76 -4.02
C LEU A 357 -9.42 -8.85 -3.18
N TYR A 358 -10.17 -9.81 -2.65
CA TYR A 358 -9.60 -10.96 -1.94
C TYR A 358 -8.74 -11.84 -2.86
N GLY A 359 -9.16 -12.04 -4.12
CA GLY A 359 -8.37 -12.75 -5.12
C GLY A 359 -7.05 -12.06 -5.43
N GLN A 360 -7.07 -10.74 -5.62
CA GLN A 360 -5.88 -9.93 -5.85
C GLN A 360 -4.94 -9.94 -4.64
N PHE A 361 -5.48 -9.86 -3.42
CA PHE A 361 -4.67 -9.97 -2.21
C PHE A 361 -3.95 -11.32 -2.15
N ALA A 362 -4.66 -12.43 -2.35
CA ALA A 362 -4.08 -13.78 -2.35
C ALA A 362 -3.01 -13.94 -3.44
N GLN A 363 -3.29 -13.43 -4.65
CA GLN A 363 -2.33 -13.41 -5.74
C GLN A 363 -1.07 -12.62 -5.36
N LYS A 364 -1.22 -11.42 -4.79
CA LYS A 364 -0.07 -10.60 -4.37
C LYS A 364 0.73 -11.25 -3.25
N ARG A 365 0.06 -11.91 -2.29
CA ARG A 365 0.72 -12.69 -1.24
C ARG A 365 1.60 -13.78 -1.85
N SER A 366 1.09 -14.51 -2.83
CA SER A 366 1.86 -15.54 -3.54
C SER A 366 3.01 -14.94 -4.37
N GLU A 367 2.76 -13.87 -5.14
CA GLU A 367 3.77 -13.24 -6.00
C GLU A 367 4.91 -12.56 -5.23
N ILE A 368 4.58 -11.87 -4.13
CA ILE A 368 5.52 -11.05 -3.35
C ILE A 368 6.18 -11.86 -2.25
N CYS A 369 5.39 -12.60 -1.47
CA CYS A 369 5.89 -13.36 -0.33
C CYS A 369 6.24 -14.81 -0.66
N GLY A 370 5.70 -15.38 -1.75
CA GLY A 370 5.81 -16.81 -2.04
C GLY A 370 5.02 -17.67 -1.04
N LEU A 371 3.96 -17.10 -0.46
CA LEU A 371 3.12 -17.74 0.55
C LEU A 371 1.69 -17.84 0.02
N ASP A 372 1.07 -18.99 0.25
CA ASP A 372 -0.36 -19.18 0.04
C ASP A 372 -1.16 -18.62 1.24
N LEU A 373 -2.48 -18.69 1.14
CA LEU A 373 -3.38 -18.41 2.26
C LEU A 373 -3.28 -19.52 3.31
N GLU A 374 -3.43 -19.15 4.57
CA GLU A 374 -3.30 -20.08 5.69
C GLU A 374 -4.67 -20.68 6.05
N PRO A 375 -4.77 -21.98 6.34
CA PRO A 375 -6.06 -22.60 6.59
C PRO A 375 -6.70 -22.04 7.87
N TRP A 376 -7.88 -21.42 7.74
CA TRP A 376 -8.63 -20.97 8.91
C TRP A 376 -9.27 -22.16 9.63
N ARG A 377 -9.06 -22.23 10.95
CA ARG A 377 -9.77 -23.16 11.83
C ARG A 377 -10.37 -22.34 12.96
N ALA A 378 -11.69 -22.14 12.90
CA ALA A 378 -12.42 -21.55 14.03
C ALA A 378 -12.15 -22.43 15.27
N LEU A 379 -11.54 -21.82 16.30
CA LEU A 379 -11.27 -22.45 17.58
C LEU A 379 -12.54 -22.59 18.42
#